data_AF-A0A7J6UM37-F1
#
_entry.id   AF-A0A7J6UM37-F1
#
_cell.length_a   1.000
_cell.length_b   1.000
_cell.length_c   1.000
_cell.angle_alpha   90.00
_cell.angle_beta   90.00
_cell.angle_gamma   90.00
#
_symmetry.space_group_name_H-M   'P 1'
#
loop_
_entity.id
_entity.type
_entity.pdbx_description
1 polymer ?
#
loop_
_entity_poly.entity_id
_entity_poly.type
_entity_poly.pdbx_seq_one_letter_code
_entity_poly.pdbx_strand_id
1 'polypeptide(L)'
;SKPRLGSALAILAAQDWICDHMEELKTPVLILHGKYDQVTSSASSEELFRRCSSEDKSIRMYDADEETGNRYTHVIFGGQPACMSKIPFDDVKEWIAERK
;
A
#
# COMPACT_ATOMS: atom_id res chain seq x y z
N SER A 1 -1.71 -30.40 -0.05
CA SER A 1 -1.12 -29.86 -1.30
C SER A 1 0.39 -29.93 -1.18
N LYS A 2 1.12 -30.32 -2.24
CA LYS A 2 2.59 -30.23 -2.24
C LYS A 2 2.94 -28.78 -2.58
N PRO A 3 3.59 -28.01 -1.68
CA PRO A 3 4.04 -26.67 -2.03
C PRO A 3 4.98 -26.75 -3.23
N ARG A 4 4.76 -25.92 -4.25
CA ARG A 4 5.69 -25.80 -5.38
C ARG A 4 6.90 -25.03 -4.88
N LEU A 5 7.89 -25.73 -4.31
CA LEU A 5 9.07 -25.14 -3.67
C LEU A 5 9.74 -24.08 -4.56
N GLY A 6 9.85 -24.34 -5.87
CA GLY A 6 10.40 -23.36 -6.81
C GLY A 6 9.58 -22.07 -6.92
N SER A 7 8.25 -22.14 -6.84
CA SER A 7 7.40 -20.94 -6.85
C SER A 7 7.55 -20.12 -5.57
N ALA A 8 7.62 -20.80 -4.41
CA ALA A 8 7.85 -20.12 -3.14
C ALA A 8 9.22 -19.41 -3.13
N LEU A 9 10.26 -20.06 -3.66
CA LEU A 9 11.60 -19.48 -3.77
C LEU A 9 11.63 -18.27 -4.71
N ALA A 10 10.92 -18.33 -5.84
CA ALA A 10 10.82 -17.21 -6.78
C ALA A 10 10.12 -15.99 -6.15
N ILE A 11 9.05 -16.21 -5.36
CA ILE A 11 8.36 -15.14 -4.63
C ILE A 11 9.30 -14.51 -3.60
N LEU A 12 10.03 -15.32 -2.84
CA LEU A 12 10.99 -14.81 -1.86
C LEU A 12 12.09 -13.98 -2.53
N ALA A 13 12.69 -14.49 -3.60
CA ALA A 13 13.72 -13.77 -4.33
C ALA A 13 13.21 -12.44 -4.92
N ALA A 14 11.96 -12.41 -5.41
CA ALA A 14 11.34 -11.17 -5.87
C ALA A 14 11.09 -10.18 -4.73
N GLN A 15 10.68 -10.66 -3.55
CA GLN A 15 10.51 -9.83 -2.36
C GLN A 15 11.84 -9.24 -1.91
N ASP A 16 12.90 -10.05 -1.81
CA ASP A 16 14.24 -9.60 -1.42
C ASP A 16 14.75 -8.55 -2.40
N TRP A 17 14.60 -8.79 -3.71
CA TRP A 17 14.97 -7.81 -4.73
C TRP A 17 14.23 -6.48 -4.57
N ILE A 18 12.91 -6.49 -4.36
CA ILE A 18 12.14 -5.26 -4.13
C ILE A 18 12.63 -4.53 -2.87
N CYS A 19 12.85 -5.27 -1.78
CA CYS A 19 13.36 -4.71 -0.52
C CYS A 19 14.75 -4.10 -0.70
N ASP A 20 15.64 -4.69 -1.50
CA ASP A 20 16.99 -4.17 -1.71
C ASP A 20 17.03 -2.94 -2.62
N HIS A 21 15.99 -2.69 -3.42
CA HIS A 21 15.99 -1.64 -4.46
C HIS A 21 14.94 -0.54 -4.21
N MET A 22 14.40 -0.41 -2.98
CA MET A 22 13.37 0.60 -2.67
C MET A 22 13.82 2.03 -2.98
N GLU A 23 15.07 2.35 -2.71
CA GLU A 23 15.71 3.64 -3.00
C GLU A 23 15.77 4.00 -4.49
N GLU A 24 15.61 3.03 -5.40
CA GLU A 24 15.61 3.28 -6.83
C GLU A 24 14.32 3.97 -7.31
N LEU A 25 13.24 3.91 -6.51
CA LEU A 25 12.00 4.61 -6.79
C LEU A 25 12.16 6.12 -6.55
N LYS A 26 12.32 6.87 -7.65
CA LYS A 26 12.53 8.33 -7.67
C LYS A 26 11.32 9.14 -8.17
N THR A 27 10.33 8.48 -8.74
CA THR A 27 9.13 9.14 -9.28
C THR A 27 8.20 9.59 -8.17
N PRO A 28 7.39 10.64 -8.38
CA PRO A 28 6.32 10.99 -7.45
C PRO A 28 5.48 9.76 -7.07
N VAL A 29 5.22 9.56 -5.78
CA VAL A 29 4.55 8.35 -5.29
C VAL A 29 3.57 8.64 -4.15
N LEU A 30 2.36 8.07 -4.27
CA LEU A 30 1.37 8.00 -3.22
C LEU A 30 1.25 6.55 -2.72
N ILE A 31 1.52 6.32 -1.44
CA ILE A 31 1.41 5.02 -0.77
C ILE A 31 0.12 5.01 0.03
N LEU A 32 -0.70 3.97 -0.16
CA LEU A 32 -2.00 3.81 0.50
C LEU A 32 -2.04 2.46 1.20
N HIS A 33 -2.37 2.42 2.50
CA HIS A 33 -2.37 1.18 3.27
C HIS A 33 -3.52 1.11 4.29
N GLY A 34 -4.18 -0.05 4.40
CA GLY A 34 -5.15 -0.31 5.47
C GLY A 34 -4.47 -0.84 6.72
N LYS A 35 -4.69 -0.23 7.89
CA LYS A 35 -4.03 -0.61 9.15
C LYS A 35 -4.40 -2.00 9.66
N TYR A 36 -5.51 -2.57 9.19
CA TYR A 36 -5.93 -3.93 9.53
C TYR A 36 -5.63 -4.93 8.41
N ASP A 37 -4.70 -4.61 7.50
CA ASP A 37 -4.17 -5.55 6.53
C ASP A 37 -3.41 -6.69 7.24
N GLN A 38 -3.89 -7.92 7.05
CA GLN A 38 -3.27 -9.15 7.57
C GLN A 38 -2.43 -9.90 6.52
N VAL A 39 -2.43 -9.42 5.28
CA VAL A 39 -1.67 -9.97 4.15
C VAL A 39 -0.33 -9.25 4.04
N THR A 40 -0.35 -7.91 4.12
CA THR A 40 0.84 -7.07 4.05
C THR A 40 0.93 -6.15 5.27
N SER A 41 2.05 -6.20 5.98
CA SER A 41 2.29 -5.33 7.15
C SER A 41 2.40 -3.86 6.74
N SER A 42 1.83 -2.95 7.55
CA SER A 42 2.01 -1.51 7.39
C SER A 42 3.48 -1.09 7.47
N ALA A 43 4.30 -1.83 8.23
CA ALA A 43 5.72 -1.57 8.37
C ALA A 43 6.46 -1.61 7.03
N SER A 44 6.02 -2.47 6.08
CA SER A 44 6.62 -2.52 4.74
C SER A 44 6.34 -1.24 3.94
N SER A 45 5.14 -0.67 4.07
CA SER A 45 4.75 0.58 3.42
C SER A 45 5.45 1.79 4.05
N GLU A 46 5.60 1.79 5.38
CA GLU A 46 6.40 2.79 6.11
C GLU A 46 7.87 2.74 5.70
N GLU A 47 8.41 1.53 5.54
CA GLU A 47 9.79 1.32 5.12
C GLU A 47 10.02 1.79 3.68
N LEU A 48 9.09 1.50 2.76
CA LEU A 48 9.12 2.02 1.39
C LEU A 48 9.09 3.55 1.40
N PHE A 49 8.18 4.16 2.17
CA PHE A 49 8.09 5.61 2.31
C PHE A 49 9.40 6.21 2.84
N ARG A 50 10.04 5.55 3.81
CA ARG A 50 11.31 5.99 4.37
C ARG A 50 12.46 5.89 3.36
N ARG A 51 12.57 4.77 2.64
CA ARG A 51 13.72 4.44 1.79
C ARG A 51 13.66 4.97 0.37
N CYS A 52 12.48 5.11 -0.23
CA CYS A 52 12.40 5.56 -1.61
C CYS A 52 13.03 6.95 -1.79
N SER A 53 13.76 7.14 -2.88
CA SER A 53 14.44 8.40 -3.20
C SER A 53 13.53 9.41 -3.89
N SER A 54 12.22 9.18 -3.89
CA SER A 54 11.24 10.12 -4.41
C SER A 54 11.24 11.41 -3.57
N GLU A 55 11.44 12.55 -4.24
CA GLU A 55 11.34 13.88 -3.63
C GLU A 55 9.89 14.26 -3.32
N ASP A 56 8.96 13.67 -4.06
CA ASP A 56 7.53 13.92 -3.95
C ASP A 56 6.80 12.62 -3.55
N LYS A 57 6.81 12.34 -2.25
CA LYS A 57 6.22 11.14 -1.68
C LYS A 57 5.20 11.45 -0.61
N SER A 58 4.11 10.69 -0.59
CA SER A 58 3.04 10.79 0.42
C SER A 58 2.61 9.40 0.86
N ILE A 59 2.17 9.26 2.11
CA ILE A 59 1.62 8.02 2.66
C ILE A 59 0.30 8.29 3.39
N ARG A 60 -0.71 7.44 3.15
CA ARG A 60 -2.01 7.47 3.82
C ARG A 60 -2.29 6.12 4.47
N MET A 61 -2.53 6.15 5.78
CA MET A 61 -2.83 4.97 6.61
C MET A 61 -4.30 5.00 7.03
N TYR A 62 -5.10 4.10 6.47
CA TYR A 62 -6.54 4.03 6.74
C TYR A 62 -6.84 3.08 7.89
N ASP A 63 -7.51 3.58 8.93
CA ASP A 63 -7.81 2.81 10.14
C ASP A 63 -9.18 2.13 10.04
N ALA A 64 -10.18 2.67 10.73
CA ALA A 64 -11.57 2.31 10.59
C ALA A 64 -12.38 3.53 10.15
N ASP A 65 -13.45 3.27 9.42
CA ASP A 65 -14.47 4.26 9.13
C ASP A 65 -15.27 4.56 10.42
N GLU A 66 -15.28 5.82 10.85
CA GLU A 66 -15.84 6.22 12.15
C GLU A 66 -17.36 6.04 12.22
N GLU A 67 -18.07 6.17 11.09
CA GLU A 67 -19.52 6.07 11.03
C GLU A 67 -19.97 4.59 11.05
N THR A 68 -19.30 3.75 10.27
CA THR A 68 -19.69 2.34 10.09
C THR A 68 -18.94 1.37 10.99
N GLY A 69 -17.84 1.81 11.60
CA GLY A 69 -16.93 0.97 12.41
C GLY A 69 -16.14 -0.07 11.61
N ASN A 70 -16.25 -0.05 10.27
CA ASN A 70 -15.59 -1.01 9.40
C ASN A 70 -14.11 -0.65 9.23
N ARG A 71 -13.26 -1.68 9.18
CA ARG A 71 -11.80 -1.55 9.20
C ARG A 71 -11.20 -1.67 7.82
N TYR A 72 -10.31 -0.77 7.42
CA TYR A 72 -9.57 -0.87 6.16
C TYR A 72 -8.55 -2.01 6.22
N THR A 73 -8.69 -2.97 5.30
CA THR A 73 -7.85 -4.17 5.18
C THR A 73 -7.00 -4.10 3.89
N HIS A 74 -6.48 -5.24 3.43
CA HIS A 74 -5.63 -5.35 2.24
C HIS A 74 -6.22 -4.71 0.97
N VAL A 75 -7.53 -4.85 0.77
CA VAL A 75 -8.19 -4.37 -0.44
C VAL A 75 -8.85 -3.03 -0.16
N ILE A 76 -8.10 -1.94 -0.24
CA ILE A 76 -8.60 -0.60 0.12
C ILE A 76 -9.64 -0.03 -0.86
N PHE A 77 -9.63 -0.51 -2.12
CA PHE A 77 -10.55 -0.07 -3.17
C PHE A 77 -11.74 -1.02 -3.40
N GLY A 78 -11.84 -2.12 -2.64
CA GLY A 78 -12.85 -3.16 -2.88
C GLY A 78 -12.98 -4.15 -1.72
N GLY A 79 -14.02 -4.98 -1.72
CA GLY A 79 -14.26 -5.91 -0.59
C GLY A 79 -14.76 -5.24 0.70
N GLN A 80 -15.02 -3.94 0.65
CA GLN A 80 -15.67 -3.16 1.70
C GLN A 80 -16.98 -2.55 1.16
N PRO A 81 -17.88 -2.06 2.04
CA PRO A 81 -19.00 -1.24 1.61
C PRO A 81 -18.53 -0.08 0.73
N ALA A 82 -19.27 0.20 -0.35
CA ALA A 82 -18.84 1.16 -1.37
C ALA A 82 -18.54 2.56 -0.81
N CYS A 83 -19.21 2.97 0.28
CA CYS A 83 -18.96 4.23 0.97
C CYS A 83 -17.50 4.38 1.44
N MET A 84 -16.86 3.30 1.90
CA MET A 84 -15.48 3.34 2.41
C MET A 84 -14.46 3.58 1.29
N SER A 85 -14.67 2.97 0.12
CA SER A 85 -13.76 3.15 -1.02
C SER A 85 -13.70 4.62 -1.50
N LYS A 86 -14.73 5.42 -1.20
CA LYS A 86 -14.80 6.82 -1.59
C LYS A 86 -13.62 7.63 -1.04
N ILE A 87 -13.24 7.41 0.22
CA ILE A 87 -12.16 8.18 0.86
C ILE A 87 -10.82 7.92 0.15
N PRO A 88 -10.34 6.67 -0.01
CA PRO A 88 -9.13 6.41 -0.79
C PRO A 88 -9.17 6.93 -2.23
N PHE A 89 -10.33 6.88 -2.90
CA PHE A 89 -10.47 7.44 -4.25
C PHE A 89 -10.38 8.97 -4.27
N ASP A 90 -10.91 9.66 -3.27
CA ASP A 90 -10.83 11.11 -3.13
C ASP A 90 -9.38 11.55 -2.86
N ASP A 91 -8.67 10.86 -1.96
CA ASP A 91 -7.25 11.10 -1.67
C ASP A 91 -6.38 10.96 -2.94
N VAL A 92 -6.63 9.95 -3.78
CA VAL A 92 -5.94 9.79 -5.07
C VAL A 92 -6.24 10.96 -6.00
N LYS A 93 -7.50 11.38 -6.10
CA LYS A 93 -7.90 12.50 -6.96
C LYS A 93 -7.28 13.82 -6.51
N GLU A 94 -7.26 14.08 -5.21
CA GLU A 94 -6.63 15.27 -4.62
C GLU A 94 -5.13 15.28 -4.90
N TRP A 95 -4.44 14.16 -4.61
CA TRP A 95 -2.99 14.05 -4.85
C TRP A 95 -2.62 14.28 -6.32
N ILE A 96 -3.41 13.77 -7.26
CA ILE A 96 -3.21 14.03 -8.69
C ILE A 96 -3.49 15.51 -9.03
N ALA A 97 -4.52 16.11 -8.45
CA ALA A 97 -4.91 17.50 -8.73
C ALA A 97 -3.84 18.52 -8.29
N GLU A 98 -3.12 18.25 -7.20
CA GLU A 98 -2.00 19.08 -6.71
C GLU A 98 -0.79 19.11 -7.65
N ARG A 99 -0.70 18.17 -8.60
CA ARG A 99 0.46 17.96 -9.49
C ARG A 99 0.14 18.26 -10.96
N LYS A 100 -0.89 19.09 -11.18
CA LYS A 100 -1.27 19.60 -12.50
C LYS A 100 -0.50 20.87 -12.88
#